data_AF-A0A9Q3UY34-F1
#
_entry.id   AF-A0A9Q3UY34-F1
#
_cell.length_a   1.000
_cell.length_b   1.000
_cell.length_c   1.000
_cell.angle_alpha   90.00
_cell.angle_beta   90.00
_cell.angle_gamma   90.00
#
_symmetry.space_group_name_H-M   'P 1'
#
loop_
_entity.id
_entity.type
_entity.pdbx_description
1 polymer ?
#
loop_
_entity_poly.entity_id
_entity_poly.type
_entity_poly.pdbx_seq_one_letter_code
_entity_poly.pdbx_strand_id
1 'polypeptide(L)'
;MAILKKANNINIQVANNYTSLSKVSYEESEEVIIEATKENLELSSQKRTILQGFGKDGTRGDDGCKEGVIQVSSQLIGKARRDPGFKTDGTKAEDMYFADRPTSSASIQNDPVFKFNDATLEAYLDQLMKSLSIGSMETVALEMSSRFKQGTGGTYKSTILNNEISNNPAFVKYNSSFTNQFKTELKKVHYDVTKINVITMDLLNFSSFLDKATGLGITIHQVWSVKAEIIDYSYNKCTKMWSGKLKYTFYDHFGLDWDDIVKHGEDIMPQYHTGDYFKAWYILQHYRSARPFITEMEREVFLGGNSDRD
;
A
#
# COMPACT_ATOMS: atom_id res chain seq x y z
N MET A 1 12.28 15.18 -11.00
CA MET A 1 11.29 16.29 -10.98
C MET A 1 10.07 15.76 -11.68
N ALA A 2 8.93 15.56 -11.01
CA ALA A 2 7.72 15.01 -11.61
C ALA A 2 6.61 16.07 -11.57
N ILE A 3 5.95 16.31 -12.71
CA ILE A 3 4.91 17.32 -12.85
C ILE A 3 3.62 16.62 -13.25
N LEU A 4 2.57 16.83 -12.47
CA LEU A 4 1.22 16.33 -12.71
C LEU A 4 0.36 17.49 -13.24
N LYS A 5 -0.17 17.40 -14.47
CA LYS A 5 -1.04 18.43 -15.04
C LYS A 5 -2.18 17.81 -15.85
N LYS A 6 -3.44 18.22 -15.57
CA LYS A 6 -4.54 18.14 -16.55
C LYS A 6 -4.40 19.30 -17.53
N ALA A 7 -4.00 19.05 -18.77
CA ALA A 7 -4.01 20.08 -19.81
C ALA A 7 -4.14 19.51 -21.22
N ASN A 8 -5.00 20.14 -22.01
CA ASN A 8 -5.05 19.97 -23.46
C ASN A 8 -3.98 20.90 -24.08
N ASN A 9 -3.18 20.38 -25.03
CA ASN A 9 -2.15 21.11 -25.80
C ASN A 9 -0.97 21.64 -24.97
N ILE A 10 -0.08 20.74 -24.53
CA ILE A 10 1.23 21.10 -23.95
C ILE A 10 2.29 21.08 -25.05
N ASN A 11 3.03 22.17 -25.20
CA ASN A 11 4.29 22.19 -25.96
C ASN A 11 5.45 22.07 -24.98
N ILE A 12 6.27 21.04 -25.14
CA ILE A 12 7.39 20.75 -24.26
C ILE A 12 8.68 20.89 -25.07
N GLN A 13 9.53 21.85 -24.70
CA GLN A 13 10.85 22.01 -25.28
C GLN A 13 11.88 21.66 -24.20
N VAL A 14 12.64 20.58 -24.42
CA VAL A 14 13.72 20.15 -23.51
C VAL A 14 15.04 20.30 -24.23
N ALA A 15 15.98 21.04 -23.64
CA ALA A 15 17.37 21.02 -24.07
C ALA A 15 18.08 19.85 -23.35
N ASN A 16 18.74 18.96 -24.12
CA ASN A 16 19.53 17.78 -23.71
C ASN A 16 18.81 16.41 -23.66
N ASN A 17 19.62 15.35 -23.52
CA ASN A 17 19.23 13.94 -23.57
C ASN A 17 18.21 13.57 -22.48
N TYR A 18 17.08 13.01 -22.90
CA TYR A 18 16.00 12.53 -22.05
C TYR A 18 15.63 11.07 -22.40
N THR A 19 15.06 10.34 -21.45
CA THR A 19 14.41 9.04 -21.72
C THR A 19 12.92 9.22 -21.45
N SER A 20 12.11 9.25 -22.51
CA SER A 20 10.65 9.25 -22.36
C SER A 20 10.17 7.82 -22.12
N LEU A 21 9.45 7.57 -21.03
CA LEU A 21 8.76 6.31 -20.78
C LEU A 21 7.38 6.24 -21.46
N SER A 22 6.95 7.30 -22.15
CA SER A 22 5.72 7.32 -22.94
C SER A 22 5.97 7.94 -24.31
N LYS A 23 5.94 7.11 -25.35
CA LYS A 23 5.85 7.59 -26.73
C LYS A 23 4.37 7.85 -27.02
N VAL A 24 4.04 9.13 -27.15
CA VAL A 24 2.80 9.71 -27.69
C VAL A 24 1.62 9.83 -26.70
N SER A 25 1.20 11.07 -26.45
CA SER A 25 -0.07 11.44 -25.82
C SER A 25 -1.00 11.92 -26.94
N TYR A 26 -1.96 11.08 -27.35
CA TYR A 26 -3.12 11.52 -28.14
C TYR A 26 -4.14 12.19 -27.22
N GLU A 27 -5.04 12.99 -27.80
CA GLU A 27 -6.00 13.94 -27.19
C GLU A 27 -6.89 13.42 -26.03
N GLU A 28 -6.76 12.16 -25.61
CA GLU A 28 -7.55 11.55 -24.53
C GLU A 28 -6.72 10.98 -23.36
N SER A 29 -5.41 11.25 -23.26
CA SER A 29 -4.64 10.85 -22.08
C SER A 29 -4.79 11.86 -20.94
N GLU A 30 -5.53 11.50 -19.89
CA GLU A 30 -5.79 12.35 -18.71
C GLU A 30 -4.57 12.59 -17.79
N GLU A 31 -3.40 12.00 -18.09
CA GLU A 31 -2.19 12.12 -17.28
C GLU A 31 -0.91 11.94 -18.11
N VAL A 32 0.07 12.83 -17.92
CA VAL A 32 1.43 12.70 -18.47
C VAL A 32 2.44 13.03 -17.37
N ILE A 33 3.34 12.10 -17.07
CA ILE A 33 4.42 12.27 -16.09
C ILE A 33 5.74 12.46 -16.85
N ILE A 34 6.45 13.55 -16.56
CA ILE A 34 7.75 13.85 -17.15
C ILE A 34 8.78 13.94 -16.04
N GLU A 35 9.89 13.19 -16.16
CA GLU A 35 11.00 13.22 -15.24
C GLU A 35 12.28 13.76 -15.89
N ALA A 36 12.73 14.93 -15.45
CA ALA A 36 14.03 15.47 -15.83
C ALA A 36 15.14 14.84 -14.98
N THR A 37 16.17 14.28 -15.63
CA THR A 37 17.33 13.64 -14.98
C THR A 37 18.53 14.59 -14.79
N LYS A 38 18.48 15.81 -15.34
CA LYS A 38 19.47 16.91 -15.17
C LYS A 38 18.78 18.28 -15.18
N GLU A 39 19.48 19.31 -14.69
CA GLU A 39 18.97 20.68 -14.48
C GLU A 39 18.46 21.38 -15.75
N ASN A 40 17.53 22.33 -15.55
CA ASN A 40 16.87 23.21 -16.54
C ASN A 40 15.80 22.55 -17.42
N LEU A 41 14.63 22.27 -16.82
CA LEU A 41 13.39 21.98 -17.57
C LEU A 41 12.58 23.27 -17.75
N GLU A 42 12.46 23.77 -18.98
CA GLU A 42 11.53 24.87 -19.30
C GLU A 42 10.23 24.29 -19.88
N LEU A 43 9.10 24.68 -19.28
CA LEU A 43 7.77 24.30 -19.75
C LEU A 43 6.99 25.55 -20.12
N SER A 44 6.52 25.63 -21.37
CA SER A 44 5.61 26.69 -21.81
C SER A 44 4.26 26.07 -22.20
N SER A 45 3.16 26.71 -21.81
CA SER A 45 1.82 26.29 -22.21
C SER A 45 0.97 27.53 -22.45
N GLN A 46 0.13 27.50 -23.49
CA GLN A 46 -0.79 28.60 -23.81
C GLN A 46 -1.92 28.75 -22.77
N LYS A 47 -2.04 27.83 -21.80
CA LYS A 47 -2.88 27.97 -20.59
C LYS A 47 -2.08 27.64 -19.32
N ARG A 48 -2.45 28.33 -18.23
CA ARG A 48 -1.85 28.30 -16.87
C ARG A 48 -1.11 27.01 -16.53
N THR A 49 0.20 27.11 -16.23
CA THR A 49 1.03 26.01 -15.74
C THR A 49 1.31 26.22 -14.25
N ILE A 50 1.03 25.20 -13.44
CA ILE A 50 1.44 25.17 -12.03
C ILE A 50 2.66 24.24 -11.97
N LEU A 51 3.83 24.81 -11.68
CA LEU A 51 5.06 24.06 -11.43
C LEU A 51 5.08 23.67 -9.94
N GLN A 52 5.20 22.38 -9.64
CA GLN A 52 5.39 21.89 -8.28
C GLN A 52 6.57 20.91 -8.26
N GLY A 53 7.55 21.21 -7.40
CA GLY A 53 8.77 20.43 -7.23
C GLY A 53 10.03 21.25 -7.55
N PHE A 54 10.80 21.61 -6.53
CA PHE A 54 12.18 22.04 -6.72
C PHE A 54 13.07 20.79 -6.82
N GLY A 55 14.06 20.83 -7.72
CA GLY A 55 15.09 19.80 -7.84
C GLY A 55 15.89 19.65 -6.55
N LYS A 56 16.71 18.59 -6.47
CA LYS A 56 17.51 18.23 -5.29
C LYS A 56 18.57 19.26 -4.85
N ASP A 57 18.62 20.44 -5.47
CA ASP A 57 19.48 21.57 -5.09
C ASP A 57 18.66 22.77 -4.59
N GLY A 58 17.72 22.49 -3.67
CA GLY A 58 16.86 23.46 -3.02
C GLY A 58 17.54 24.27 -1.91
N THR A 59 18.78 24.71 -2.08
CA THR A 59 19.36 25.81 -1.27
C THR A 59 19.36 27.09 -2.10
N ARG A 60 18.17 27.61 -2.40
CA ARG A 60 18.00 29.02 -2.80
C ARG A 60 16.83 29.63 -2.03
N GLY A 61 17.19 30.25 -0.90
CA GLY A 61 16.44 31.38 -0.34
C GLY A 61 15.62 31.12 0.93
N ASP A 62 16.19 30.50 1.95
CA ASP A 62 15.62 30.54 3.31
C ASP A 62 15.88 31.89 4.02
N ASP A 63 16.71 32.76 3.44
CA ASP A 63 17.18 33.99 4.07
C ASP A 63 16.17 35.17 4.02
N GLY A 64 14.93 34.95 3.56
CA GLY A 64 13.99 36.03 3.23
C GLY A 64 12.59 35.98 3.85
N CYS A 65 12.14 34.84 4.40
CA CYS A 65 10.76 34.75 4.88
C CYS A 65 10.60 35.25 6.32
N LYS A 66 10.21 36.53 6.46
CA LYS A 66 9.97 37.17 7.77
C LYS A 66 8.84 36.53 8.59
N GLU A 67 7.88 35.88 7.94
CA GLU A 67 6.75 35.20 8.62
C GLU A 67 7.12 33.79 9.12
N GLY A 68 8.28 33.26 8.70
CA GLY A 68 8.79 31.94 9.07
C GLY A 68 8.36 30.80 8.14
N VAL A 69 9.07 29.68 8.26
CA VAL A 69 8.82 28.45 7.52
C VAL A 69 8.51 27.33 8.51
N ILE A 70 7.46 26.55 8.26
CA ILE A 70 7.16 25.34 9.03
C ILE A 70 7.84 24.17 8.32
N GLN A 71 8.67 23.42 9.05
CA GLN A 71 9.32 22.21 8.57
C GLN A 71 8.98 21.06 9.52
N VAL A 72 8.51 19.94 8.96
CA VAL A 72 8.17 18.74 9.74
C VAL A 72 8.71 17.52 9.01
N SER A 73 9.57 16.75 9.69
CA SER A 73 10.22 15.57 9.10
C SER A 73 9.23 14.42 8.89
N SER A 74 8.40 14.14 9.90
CA SER A 74 7.29 13.20 9.83
C SER A 74 6.19 13.59 10.81
N GLN A 75 4.94 13.40 10.41
CA GLN A 75 3.77 13.53 11.28
C GLN A 75 2.70 12.50 10.88
N LEU A 76 2.20 11.74 11.86
CA LEU A 76 1.04 10.88 11.66
C LEU A 76 -0.20 11.75 11.44
N ILE A 77 -0.88 11.56 10.32
CA ILE A 77 -2.05 12.36 9.91
C ILE A 77 -3.27 11.52 9.63
N GLY A 78 -3.11 10.20 9.44
CA GLY A 78 -4.24 9.29 9.29
C GLY A 78 -3.93 7.90 9.80
N LYS A 79 -4.95 7.21 10.34
CA LYS A 79 -4.87 5.79 10.64
C LYS A 79 -6.24 5.09 10.56
N ALA A 80 -6.22 3.80 10.26
CA ALA A 80 -7.39 2.94 10.42
C ALA A 80 -7.77 2.77 11.89
N ARG A 81 -9.01 2.31 12.12
CA ARG A 81 -9.49 2.00 13.49
C ARG A 81 -8.77 0.81 14.13
N ARG A 82 -8.34 -0.15 13.31
CA ARG A 82 -7.60 -1.35 13.74
C ARG A 82 -6.11 -1.07 13.66
N ASP A 83 -5.36 -1.50 14.66
CA ASP A 83 -3.91 -1.55 14.59
C ASP A 83 -3.46 -2.90 13.99
N PRO A 84 -2.28 -2.98 13.34
CA PRO A 84 -1.79 -4.23 12.73
C PRO A 84 -1.67 -5.34 13.77
N GLY A 85 -2.25 -6.52 13.49
CA GLY A 85 -2.27 -7.66 14.40
C GLY A 85 -3.45 -7.68 15.37
N PHE A 86 -4.31 -6.66 15.39
CA PHE A 86 -5.37 -6.50 16.39
C PHE A 86 -6.73 -6.19 15.78
N LYS A 87 -7.79 -6.64 16.45
CA LYS A 87 -9.19 -6.26 16.19
C LYS A 87 -9.45 -4.84 16.69
N THR A 88 -10.63 -4.30 16.40
CA THR A 88 -11.02 -2.93 16.82
C THR A 88 -11.13 -2.76 18.32
N ASP A 89 -11.35 -3.84 19.07
CA ASP A 89 -11.41 -3.84 20.54
C ASP A 89 -10.02 -3.99 21.20
N GLY A 90 -8.94 -4.04 20.40
CA GLY A 90 -7.57 -4.21 20.88
C GLY A 90 -7.18 -5.66 21.20
N THR A 91 -8.09 -6.62 21.04
CA THR A 91 -7.74 -8.05 21.12
C THR A 91 -6.94 -8.47 19.90
N LYS A 92 -6.05 -9.46 20.06
CA LYS A 92 -5.27 -9.98 18.94
C LYS A 92 -6.17 -10.63 17.90
N ALA A 93 -5.89 -10.40 16.62
CA ALA A 93 -6.63 -10.99 15.50
C ALA A 93 -6.43 -12.52 15.47
N GLU A 94 -7.46 -13.27 15.02
CA GLU A 94 -7.47 -14.74 15.08
C GLU A 94 -6.40 -15.37 14.18
N ASP A 95 -6.31 -14.86 12.96
CA ASP A 95 -5.28 -15.12 11.94
C ASP A 95 -3.85 -14.77 12.38
N MET A 96 -3.66 -14.21 13.57
CA MET A 96 -2.35 -13.93 14.16
C MET A 96 -1.99 -14.89 15.31
N TYR A 97 -2.86 -15.82 15.71
CA TYR A 97 -2.53 -16.90 16.63
C TYR A 97 -1.87 -18.08 15.93
N PHE A 98 -1.13 -18.88 16.68
CA PHE A 98 -0.46 -20.09 16.20
C PHE A 98 -0.25 -21.07 17.35
N ALA A 99 -0.17 -22.36 17.03
CA ALA A 99 -0.02 -23.46 17.98
C ALA A 99 -1.01 -23.42 19.18
N ASP A 100 -2.13 -22.73 19.02
CA ASP A 100 -3.10 -22.37 20.05
C ASP A 100 -4.29 -23.34 20.12
N ARG A 101 -4.49 -24.16 19.08
CA ARG A 101 -5.51 -25.22 19.01
C ARG A 101 -6.90 -24.74 19.47
N PRO A 102 -7.49 -23.74 18.78
CA PRO A 102 -8.70 -23.10 19.25
C PRO A 102 -9.87 -24.09 19.29
N THR A 103 -10.68 -24.03 20.34
CA THR A 103 -11.79 -24.96 20.55
C THR A 103 -12.84 -24.88 19.43
N SER A 104 -13.02 -23.71 18.83
CA SER A 104 -13.92 -23.48 17.69
C SER A 104 -13.58 -24.34 16.48
N SER A 105 -12.29 -24.67 16.26
CA SER A 105 -11.85 -25.47 15.12
C SER A 105 -11.58 -26.94 15.46
N ALA A 106 -12.01 -27.43 16.63
CA ALA A 106 -11.70 -28.79 17.08
C ALA A 106 -12.16 -29.88 16.08
N SER A 107 -13.21 -29.61 15.28
CA SER A 107 -13.71 -30.51 14.25
C SER A 107 -12.69 -30.82 13.15
N ILE A 108 -11.74 -29.91 12.86
CA ILE A 108 -10.72 -30.10 11.82
C ILE A 108 -9.82 -31.31 12.09
N GLN A 109 -9.71 -31.73 13.36
CA GLN A 109 -8.90 -32.89 13.75
C GLN A 109 -9.45 -34.23 13.21
N ASN A 110 -10.74 -34.26 12.83
CA ASN A 110 -11.36 -35.44 12.22
C ASN A 110 -11.18 -35.47 10.69
N ASP A 111 -10.75 -34.36 10.07
CA ASP A 111 -10.55 -34.27 8.64
C ASP A 111 -9.36 -35.13 8.18
N PRO A 112 -9.43 -35.82 7.03
CA PRO A 112 -8.31 -36.60 6.50
C PRO A 112 -7.01 -35.80 6.36
N VAL A 113 -7.07 -34.51 6.00
CA VAL A 113 -5.90 -33.64 5.84
C VAL A 113 -5.11 -33.51 7.15
N PHE A 114 -5.80 -33.54 8.30
CA PHE A 114 -5.17 -33.44 9.62
C PHE A 114 -4.16 -34.56 9.91
N LYS A 115 -4.33 -35.71 9.26
CA LYS A 115 -3.50 -36.90 9.43
C LYS A 115 -2.21 -36.83 8.63
N PHE A 116 -2.07 -35.87 7.73
CA PHE A 116 -0.85 -35.70 6.96
C PHE A 116 0.29 -35.16 7.82
N ASN A 117 1.51 -35.55 7.45
CA ASN A 117 2.72 -35.03 8.07
C ASN A 117 3.00 -33.60 7.59
N ASP A 118 3.86 -32.90 8.32
CA ASP A 118 4.16 -31.48 8.05
C ASP A 118 4.69 -31.29 6.61
N ALA A 119 5.57 -32.17 6.11
CA ALA A 119 6.09 -32.06 4.74
C ALA A 119 5.00 -32.10 3.66
N THR A 120 3.96 -32.93 3.84
CA THR A 120 2.80 -32.97 2.94
C THR A 120 1.95 -31.71 3.05
N LEU A 121 1.68 -31.23 4.27
CA LEU A 121 0.92 -29.99 4.50
C LEU A 121 1.65 -28.76 3.92
N GLU A 122 2.97 -28.71 4.08
CA GLU A 122 3.81 -27.66 3.53
C GLU A 122 3.84 -27.66 2.00
N ALA A 123 3.83 -28.85 1.38
CA ALA A 123 3.71 -28.98 -0.07
C ALA A 123 2.33 -28.52 -0.57
N TYR A 124 1.26 -28.76 0.19
CA TYR A 124 -0.08 -28.26 -0.12
C TYR A 124 -0.14 -26.74 -0.06
N LEU A 125 0.49 -26.13 0.95
CA LEU A 125 0.60 -24.67 1.03
C LEU A 125 1.34 -24.09 -0.19
N ASP A 126 2.46 -24.70 -0.61
CA ASP A 126 3.19 -24.25 -1.80
C ASP A 126 2.38 -24.43 -3.10
N GLN A 127 1.57 -25.50 -3.20
CA GLN A 127 0.66 -25.70 -4.32
C GLN A 127 -0.44 -24.64 -4.36
N LEU A 128 -0.97 -24.23 -3.21
CA LEU A 128 -1.93 -23.13 -3.10
C LEU A 128 -1.33 -21.80 -3.56
N MET A 129 -0.09 -21.51 -3.13
CA MET A 129 0.60 -20.31 -3.59
C MET A 129 0.72 -20.31 -5.12
N LYS A 130 1.23 -21.40 -5.70
CA LYS A 130 1.41 -21.54 -7.16
C LYS A 130 0.09 -21.53 -7.94
N SER A 131 -0.99 -22.03 -7.37
CA SER A 131 -2.28 -22.07 -8.08
C SER A 131 -2.97 -20.71 -8.16
N LEU A 132 -2.64 -19.81 -7.24
CA LEU A 132 -3.29 -18.50 -7.10
C LEU A 132 -2.36 -17.32 -7.44
N SER A 133 -1.14 -17.59 -7.90
CA SER A 133 -0.16 -16.56 -8.26
C SER A 133 0.64 -16.92 -9.51
N ILE A 134 1.17 -15.91 -10.20
CA ILE A 134 2.02 -16.10 -11.39
C ILE A 134 3.16 -15.06 -11.40
N GLY A 135 4.22 -15.34 -12.16
CA GLY A 135 5.31 -14.39 -12.39
C GLY A 135 6.00 -13.95 -11.11
N SER A 136 6.29 -12.65 -10.97
CA SER A 136 6.98 -12.11 -9.78
C SER A 136 6.18 -12.27 -8.48
N MET A 137 4.85 -12.34 -8.59
CA MET A 137 3.99 -12.54 -7.43
C MET A 137 3.98 -13.99 -6.95
N GLU A 138 4.25 -14.97 -7.82
CA GLU A 138 4.49 -16.35 -7.39
C GLU A 138 5.74 -16.46 -6.53
N THR A 139 6.82 -15.76 -6.92
CA THR A 139 8.03 -15.67 -6.10
C THR A 139 7.71 -15.13 -4.70
N VAL A 140 6.96 -14.03 -4.61
CA VAL A 140 6.55 -13.44 -3.33
C VAL A 140 5.69 -14.41 -2.51
N ALA A 141 4.69 -15.04 -3.13
CA ALA A 141 3.80 -15.97 -2.45
C ALA A 141 4.57 -17.17 -1.86
N LEU A 142 5.53 -17.71 -2.62
CA LEU A 142 6.39 -18.81 -2.16
C LEU A 142 7.39 -18.37 -1.06
N GLU A 143 7.92 -17.16 -1.13
CA GLU A 143 8.74 -16.59 -0.04
C GLU A 143 7.93 -16.45 1.25
N MET A 144 6.70 -15.95 1.15
CA MET A 144 5.77 -15.81 2.28
C MET A 144 5.42 -17.18 2.87
N SER A 145 5.10 -18.17 2.03
CA SER A 145 4.90 -19.57 2.46
C SER A 145 6.13 -20.13 3.17
N SER A 146 7.32 -19.96 2.61
CA SER A 146 8.59 -20.42 3.21
C SER A 146 8.81 -19.79 4.59
N ARG A 147 8.61 -18.47 4.71
CA ARG A 147 8.73 -17.74 5.98
C ARG A 147 7.74 -18.24 7.03
N PHE A 148 6.49 -18.46 6.62
CA PHE A 148 5.41 -18.96 7.46
C PHE A 148 5.76 -20.32 8.04
N LYS A 149 6.20 -21.26 7.18
CA LYS A 149 6.64 -22.62 7.55
C LYS A 149 7.83 -22.62 8.50
N GLN A 150 8.82 -21.75 8.26
CA GLN A 150 9.97 -21.59 9.15
C GLN A 150 9.58 -21.04 10.53
N GLY A 151 8.37 -20.50 10.70
CA GLY A 151 7.86 -20.05 11.99
C GLY A 151 8.57 -18.81 12.53
N THR A 152 9.07 -17.95 11.65
CA THR A 152 9.84 -16.75 12.06
C THR A 152 8.96 -15.59 12.54
N GLY A 153 7.69 -15.54 12.12
CA GLY A 153 6.75 -14.47 12.47
C GLY A 153 7.21 -13.08 12.00
N GLY A 154 6.86 -12.03 12.76
CA GLY A 154 7.33 -10.66 12.54
C GLY A 154 6.64 -9.94 11.37
N THR A 155 7.42 -9.15 10.61
CA THR A 155 6.93 -8.38 9.46
C THR A 155 7.64 -8.80 8.18
N TYR A 156 6.89 -9.07 7.12
CA TYR A 156 7.39 -9.28 5.77
C TYR A 156 7.19 -8.01 4.93
N LYS A 157 8.19 -7.66 4.11
CA LYS A 157 8.15 -6.51 3.19
C LYS A 157 8.69 -6.96 1.84
N SER A 158 8.13 -6.43 0.76
CA SER A 158 8.60 -6.71 -0.60
C SER A 158 8.39 -5.50 -1.49
N THR A 159 9.40 -5.16 -2.29
CA THR A 159 9.29 -4.11 -3.30
C THR A 159 8.32 -4.48 -4.42
N ILE A 160 8.14 -5.78 -4.69
CA ILE A 160 7.15 -6.29 -5.65
C ILE A 160 5.75 -5.94 -5.15
N LEU A 161 5.44 -6.20 -3.87
CA LEU A 161 4.14 -5.86 -3.28
C LEU A 161 3.88 -4.34 -3.29
N ASN A 162 4.90 -3.52 -3.02
CA ASN A 162 4.77 -2.06 -3.09
C ASN A 162 4.42 -1.58 -4.52
N ASN A 163 4.96 -2.24 -5.55
CA ASN A 163 4.69 -1.90 -6.94
C ASN A 163 3.26 -2.28 -7.35
N GLU A 164 2.74 -3.40 -6.86
CA GLU A 164 1.35 -3.82 -7.13
C GLU A 164 0.31 -2.80 -6.60
N ILE A 165 0.55 -2.20 -5.43
CA ILE A 165 -0.30 -1.12 -4.92
C ILE A 165 -0.20 0.12 -5.82
N SER A 166 1.03 0.47 -6.23
CA SER A 166 1.31 1.74 -6.93
C SER A 166 0.55 1.89 -8.25
N ASN A 167 0.31 0.78 -8.95
CA ASN A 167 -0.35 0.77 -10.26
C ASN A 167 -1.87 0.51 -10.20
N ASN A 168 -2.45 0.47 -8.99
CA ASN A 168 -3.83 0.03 -8.80
C ASN A 168 -4.85 1.19 -8.89
N PRO A 169 -5.88 1.10 -9.75
CA PRO A 169 -6.95 2.11 -9.83
C PRO A 169 -7.75 2.32 -8.53
N ALA A 170 -7.89 1.29 -7.70
CA ALA A 170 -8.54 1.41 -6.38
C ALA A 170 -7.69 2.28 -5.44
N PHE A 171 -6.36 2.16 -5.49
CA PHE A 171 -5.46 3.04 -4.74
C PHE A 171 -5.59 4.48 -5.21
N VAL A 172 -5.71 4.74 -6.52
CA VAL A 172 -5.90 6.10 -7.05
C VAL A 172 -7.13 6.76 -6.43
N LYS A 173 -8.29 6.08 -6.47
CA LYS A 173 -9.54 6.59 -5.86
C LYS A 173 -9.42 6.80 -4.35
N TYR A 174 -8.82 5.82 -3.66
CA TYR A 174 -8.56 5.88 -2.23
C TYR A 174 -7.70 7.08 -1.84
N ASN A 175 -6.58 7.28 -2.55
CA ASN A 175 -5.67 8.40 -2.35
C ASN A 175 -6.36 9.74 -2.64
N SER A 176 -7.15 9.85 -3.72
CA SER A 176 -7.91 11.07 -4.00
C SER A 176 -8.89 11.42 -2.88
N SER A 177 -9.61 10.44 -2.33
CA SER A 177 -10.51 10.66 -1.20
C SER A 177 -9.77 11.16 0.04
N PHE A 178 -8.71 10.44 0.44
CA PHE A 178 -7.94 10.80 1.64
C PHE A 178 -7.24 12.15 1.50
N THR A 179 -6.62 12.44 0.36
CA THR A 179 -5.93 13.73 0.13
C THR A 179 -6.88 14.93 0.16
N ASN A 180 -8.13 14.78 -0.29
CA ASN A 180 -9.15 15.83 -0.16
C ASN A 180 -9.53 16.10 1.30
N GLN A 181 -9.69 15.04 2.11
CA GLN A 181 -9.95 15.16 3.54
C GLN A 181 -8.75 15.81 4.25
N PHE A 182 -7.53 15.33 3.97
CA PHE A 182 -6.30 15.88 4.53
C PHE A 182 -6.13 17.38 4.22
N LYS A 183 -6.35 17.80 2.96
CA LYS A 183 -6.28 19.23 2.59
C LYS A 183 -7.31 20.07 3.36
N THR A 184 -8.49 19.52 3.61
CA THR A 184 -9.52 20.20 4.40
C THR A 184 -9.07 20.41 5.85
N GLU A 185 -8.49 19.39 6.48
CA GLU A 185 -7.92 19.52 7.84
C GLU A 185 -6.71 20.45 7.88
N LEU A 186 -5.84 20.38 6.88
CA LEU A 186 -4.65 21.23 6.77
C LEU A 186 -5.01 22.73 6.72
N LYS A 187 -6.08 23.09 6.02
CA LYS A 187 -6.60 24.48 5.99
C LYS A 187 -7.08 24.94 7.36
N LYS A 188 -7.81 24.09 8.10
CA LYS A 188 -8.33 24.42 9.44
C LYS A 188 -7.23 24.76 10.43
N VAL A 189 -6.07 24.12 10.28
CA VAL A 189 -4.90 24.35 11.14
C VAL A 189 -3.90 25.35 10.54
N HIS A 190 -4.31 26.10 9.52
CA HIS A 190 -3.47 27.09 8.84
C HIS A 190 -2.12 26.54 8.36
N TYR A 191 -2.16 25.34 7.77
CA TYR A 191 -0.99 24.65 7.19
C TYR A 191 0.11 24.30 8.21
N ASP A 192 -0.19 24.39 9.51
CA ASP A 192 0.66 23.85 10.57
C ASP A 192 0.28 22.39 10.83
N VAL A 193 0.95 21.48 10.13
CA VAL A 193 0.59 20.06 10.14
C VAL A 193 0.75 19.39 11.51
N THR A 194 1.54 19.98 12.42
CA THR A 194 1.72 19.48 13.79
C THR A 194 0.43 19.57 14.62
N LYS A 195 -0.54 20.36 14.16
CA LYS A 195 -1.84 20.57 14.84
C LYS A 195 -2.98 19.74 14.25
N ILE A 196 -2.72 18.94 13.22
CA ILE A 196 -3.76 18.09 12.61
C ILE A 196 -4.19 17.00 13.60
N ASN A 197 -5.50 16.83 13.74
CA ASN A 197 -6.07 15.64 14.36
C ASN A 197 -5.95 14.45 13.39
N VAL A 198 -5.53 13.30 13.91
CA VAL A 198 -5.38 12.09 13.08
C VAL A 198 -6.72 11.71 12.46
N ILE A 199 -6.75 11.66 11.12
CA ILE A 199 -7.92 11.34 10.32
C ILE A 199 -8.16 9.83 10.39
N THR A 200 -9.40 9.42 10.69
CA THR A 200 -9.77 8.01 10.61
C THR A 200 -9.85 7.59 9.14
N MET A 201 -9.08 6.57 8.76
CA MET A 201 -9.00 6.07 7.38
C MET A 201 -9.91 4.87 7.18
N ASP A 202 -10.54 4.81 6.01
CA ASP A 202 -11.20 3.61 5.52
C ASP A 202 -10.15 2.57 5.09
N LEU A 203 -10.55 1.30 5.01
CA LEU A 203 -9.66 0.24 4.54
C LEU A 203 -9.70 0.19 3.01
N LEU A 204 -8.51 0.11 2.39
CA LEU A 204 -8.40 -0.09 0.95
C LEU A 204 -8.88 -1.50 0.61
N ASN A 205 -10.07 -1.59 0.01
CA ASN A 205 -10.60 -2.85 -0.45
C ASN A 205 -10.08 -3.14 -1.86
N PHE A 206 -9.24 -4.15 -1.99
CA PHE A 206 -8.75 -4.65 -3.28
C PHE A 206 -9.77 -5.55 -3.99
N SER A 207 -11.03 -5.65 -3.54
CA SER A 207 -12.06 -6.54 -4.12
C SER A 207 -12.31 -6.35 -5.62
N SER A 208 -11.85 -5.26 -6.23
CA SER A 208 -11.91 -5.02 -7.68
C SER A 208 -10.61 -5.36 -8.43
N PHE A 209 -9.72 -6.17 -7.85
CA PHE A 209 -8.50 -6.64 -8.51
C PHE A 209 -8.88 -7.62 -9.64
N LEU A 210 -9.16 -7.08 -10.83
CA LEU A 210 -9.53 -7.83 -12.04
C LEU A 210 -8.62 -9.07 -12.19
N ASP A 211 -9.25 -10.21 -11.93
CA ASP A 211 -8.75 -11.57 -11.77
C ASP A 211 -7.70 -11.80 -10.67
N LYS A 212 -8.14 -12.51 -9.63
CA LYS A 212 -7.38 -13.22 -8.58
C LYS A 212 -6.29 -14.20 -9.11
N ALA A 213 -5.92 -14.11 -10.38
CA ALA A 213 -4.96 -14.97 -11.07
C ALA A 213 -3.51 -14.46 -11.00
N THR A 214 -3.25 -13.23 -10.53
CA THR A 214 -1.86 -12.73 -10.48
C THR A 214 -1.09 -13.06 -9.20
N GLY A 215 -1.76 -13.37 -8.09
CA GLY A 215 -1.10 -13.64 -6.79
C GLY A 215 -1.38 -12.64 -5.69
N LEU A 216 -1.94 -11.46 -6.00
CA LEU A 216 -2.17 -10.46 -4.96
C LEU A 216 -3.19 -10.95 -3.93
N GLY A 217 -4.28 -11.59 -4.35
CA GLY A 217 -5.34 -12.04 -3.43
C GLY A 217 -4.92 -13.11 -2.42
N ILE A 218 -3.90 -13.94 -2.73
CA ILE A 218 -3.38 -14.96 -1.80
C ILE A 218 -2.27 -14.42 -0.89
N THR A 219 -1.63 -13.31 -1.28
CA THR A 219 -0.57 -12.65 -0.50
C THR A 219 -1.10 -11.50 0.36
N ILE A 220 -2.13 -10.79 -0.13
CA ILE A 220 -2.84 -9.69 0.50
C ILE A 220 -4.33 -9.84 0.13
N HIS A 221 -5.12 -10.43 1.02
CA HIS A 221 -6.54 -10.71 0.75
C HIS A 221 -7.39 -9.45 0.92
N GLN A 222 -7.27 -8.78 2.07
CA GLN A 222 -7.89 -7.48 2.36
C GLN A 222 -7.00 -6.71 3.33
N VAL A 223 -6.73 -5.42 3.06
CA VAL A 223 -5.95 -4.60 3.98
C VAL A 223 -6.57 -4.61 5.37
N TRP A 224 -5.85 -5.15 6.35
CA TRP A 224 -6.28 -5.22 7.73
C TRP A 224 -6.20 -3.85 8.43
N SER A 225 -5.13 -3.11 8.17
CA SER A 225 -4.87 -1.80 8.76
C SER A 225 -4.07 -0.91 7.81
N VAL A 226 -4.16 0.41 7.99
CA VAL A 226 -3.41 1.39 7.23
C VAL A 226 -3.09 2.59 8.10
N LYS A 227 -1.92 3.19 7.88
CA LYS A 227 -1.59 4.52 8.38
C LYS A 227 -1.10 5.41 7.27
N ALA A 228 -1.22 6.72 7.49
CA ALA A 228 -0.70 7.75 6.61
C ALA A 228 0.10 8.76 7.41
N GLU A 229 1.34 8.97 7.00
CA GLU A 229 2.25 9.96 7.55
C GLU A 229 2.55 10.99 6.48
N ILE A 230 2.57 12.27 6.83
CA ILE A 230 3.19 13.29 5.98
C ILE A 230 4.66 13.36 6.36
N ILE A 231 5.55 13.25 5.37
CA ILE A 231 7.00 13.34 5.55
C ILE A 231 7.56 14.45 4.67
N ASP A 232 8.75 14.95 5.03
CA ASP A 232 9.42 16.04 4.32
C ASP A 232 8.50 17.26 4.08
N TYR A 233 7.68 17.62 5.08
CA TYR A 233 6.70 18.69 4.95
C TYR A 233 7.33 20.06 5.15
N SER A 234 7.03 20.98 4.23
CA SER A 234 7.46 22.37 4.26
C SER A 234 6.27 23.27 3.95
N TYR A 235 6.08 24.33 4.74
CA TYR A 235 5.17 25.43 4.43
C TYR A 235 5.87 26.78 4.61
N ASN A 236 6.04 27.51 3.52
CA ASN A 236 6.59 28.86 3.53
C ASN A 236 5.44 29.86 3.63
N LYS A 237 5.35 30.56 4.77
CA LYS A 237 4.26 31.49 5.04
C LYS A 237 4.30 32.73 4.14
N CYS A 238 5.46 33.11 3.61
CA CYS A 238 5.59 34.29 2.77
C CYS A 238 5.15 34.03 1.32
N THR A 239 5.55 32.89 0.75
CA THR A 239 5.16 32.50 -0.61
C THR A 239 3.81 31.76 -0.64
N LYS A 240 3.30 31.39 0.55
CA LYS A 240 2.09 30.59 0.75
C LYS A 240 2.19 29.19 0.12
N MET A 241 3.40 28.76 -0.26
CA MET A 241 3.64 27.46 -0.87
C MET A 241 3.86 26.40 0.20
N TRP A 242 3.23 25.25 0.02
CA TRP A 242 3.49 24.07 0.84
C TRP A 242 3.76 22.84 -0.02
N SER A 243 4.53 21.90 0.52
CA SER A 243 4.80 20.61 -0.08
C SER A 243 5.09 19.56 0.98
N GLY A 244 4.88 18.29 0.64
CA GLY A 244 5.31 17.15 1.44
C GLY A 244 5.06 15.85 0.68
N LYS A 245 5.45 14.73 1.25
CA LYS A 245 5.11 13.41 0.73
C LYS A 245 4.18 12.72 1.69
N LEU A 246 3.10 12.18 1.16
CA LEU A 246 2.21 11.30 1.88
C LEU A 246 2.74 9.87 1.80
N LYS A 247 3.21 9.34 2.91
CA LYS A 247 3.63 7.95 3.06
C LYS A 247 2.47 7.14 3.64
N TYR A 248 1.88 6.29 2.82
CA TYR A 248 0.97 5.25 3.26
C TYR A 248 1.75 4.02 3.66
N THR A 249 1.36 3.39 4.77
CA THR A 249 1.78 2.04 5.13
C THR A 249 0.54 1.19 5.34
N PHE A 250 0.37 0.21 4.45
CA PHE A 250 -0.71 -0.78 4.49
C PHE A 250 -0.22 -2.05 5.17
N TYR A 251 -1.12 -2.68 5.91
CA TYR A 251 -0.85 -3.89 6.66
C TYR A 251 -1.90 -4.94 6.36
N ASP A 252 -1.46 -6.18 6.22
CA ASP A 252 -2.31 -7.36 6.18
C ASP A 252 -1.68 -8.48 7.02
N HIS A 253 -2.44 -9.54 7.28
CA HIS A 253 -1.96 -10.72 7.97
C HIS A 253 -1.73 -11.86 6.96
N PHE A 254 -0.63 -12.57 7.12
CA PHE A 254 -0.43 -13.85 6.46
C PHE A 254 -0.69 -14.97 7.47
N GLY A 255 -1.96 -15.29 7.61
CA GLY A 255 -2.50 -16.34 8.46
C GLY A 255 -3.99 -16.51 8.17
N LEU A 256 -4.59 -17.55 8.72
CA LEU A 256 -6.01 -17.86 8.53
C LEU A 256 -6.76 -17.79 9.84
N ASP A 257 -8.02 -17.36 9.77
CA ASP A 257 -9.00 -17.57 10.84
C ASP A 257 -9.94 -18.74 10.50
N TRP A 258 -10.83 -19.09 11.42
CA TRP A 258 -11.79 -20.17 11.18
C TRP A 258 -12.83 -19.83 10.11
N ASP A 259 -13.19 -18.55 9.96
CA ASP A 259 -14.15 -18.12 8.94
C ASP A 259 -13.59 -18.35 7.53
N ASP A 260 -12.27 -18.23 7.33
CA ASP A 260 -11.60 -18.62 6.09
C ASP A 260 -11.79 -20.11 5.77
N ILE A 261 -11.73 -20.99 6.77
CA ILE A 261 -11.96 -22.44 6.58
C ILE A 261 -13.42 -22.75 6.30
N VAL A 262 -14.36 -22.07 6.96
CA VAL A 262 -15.80 -22.24 6.66
C VAL A 262 -16.10 -21.79 5.23
N LYS A 263 -15.46 -20.71 4.77
CA LYS A 263 -15.69 -20.13 3.46
C LYS A 263 -14.99 -20.87 2.33
N HIS A 264 -13.77 -21.33 2.55
CA HIS A 264 -12.89 -21.88 1.51
C HIS A 264 -12.55 -23.35 1.68
N GLY A 265 -12.77 -23.94 2.86
CA GLY A 265 -12.46 -25.34 3.15
C GLY A 265 -13.34 -26.36 2.41
N GLU A 266 -14.50 -25.93 1.92
CA GLU A 266 -15.38 -26.71 1.04
C GLU A 266 -15.26 -26.29 -0.44
N ASP A 267 -14.41 -25.32 -0.80
CA ASP A 267 -14.28 -24.84 -2.18
C ASP A 267 -13.64 -25.90 -3.09
N ILE A 268 -14.41 -26.30 -4.12
CA ILE A 268 -14.02 -27.28 -5.13
C ILE A 268 -13.45 -26.59 -6.40
N MET A 269 -13.55 -25.26 -6.52
CA MET A 269 -13.13 -24.46 -7.70
C MET A 269 -12.30 -23.23 -7.27
N PRO A 270 -11.31 -22.73 -8.05
CA PRO A 270 -11.02 -22.95 -9.49
C PRO A 270 -10.09 -24.14 -9.80
N GLN A 271 -9.56 -24.85 -8.79
CA GLN A 271 -8.84 -26.12 -8.94
C GLN A 271 -9.41 -27.14 -7.94
N TYR A 272 -9.56 -28.40 -8.37
CA TYR A 272 -9.92 -29.52 -7.49
C TYR A 272 -8.94 -29.52 -6.29
N HIS A 273 -9.45 -29.61 -5.05
CA HIS A 273 -8.70 -29.66 -3.78
C HIS A 273 -8.17 -28.34 -3.18
N THR A 274 -8.56 -27.16 -3.68
CA THR A 274 -8.16 -25.87 -3.05
C THR A 274 -8.53 -25.82 -1.55
N GLY A 275 -9.70 -26.35 -1.16
CA GLY A 275 -10.11 -26.43 0.24
C GLY A 275 -9.19 -27.26 1.14
N ASP A 276 -8.60 -28.35 0.62
CA ASP A 276 -7.62 -29.15 1.39
C ASP A 276 -6.32 -28.36 1.61
N TYR A 277 -5.96 -27.46 0.70
CA TYR A 277 -4.79 -26.61 0.88
C TYR A 277 -5.02 -25.50 1.91
N PHE A 278 -6.22 -24.91 1.96
CA PHE A 278 -6.59 -23.98 3.04
C PHE A 278 -6.60 -24.68 4.39
N LYS A 279 -7.16 -25.89 4.48
CA LYS A 279 -7.08 -26.71 5.70
C LYS A 279 -5.62 -26.98 6.09
N ALA A 280 -4.75 -27.33 5.14
CA ALA A 280 -3.34 -27.56 5.41
C ALA A 280 -2.64 -26.32 5.99
N TRP A 281 -2.90 -25.14 5.43
CA TRP A 281 -2.42 -23.87 5.98
C TRP A 281 -2.88 -23.66 7.44
N TYR A 282 -4.18 -23.81 7.71
CA TYR A 282 -4.73 -23.64 9.05
C TYR A 282 -4.18 -24.66 10.05
N ILE A 283 -4.00 -25.92 9.63
CA ILE A 283 -3.40 -26.98 10.45
C ILE A 283 -1.94 -26.63 10.79
N LEU A 284 -1.15 -26.19 9.79
CA LEU A 284 0.23 -25.77 10.01
C LEU A 284 0.30 -24.61 11.03
N GLN A 285 -0.64 -23.66 10.95
CA GLN A 285 -0.72 -22.50 11.85
C GLN A 285 -1.08 -22.90 13.29
N HIS A 286 -2.26 -23.46 13.46
CA HIS A 286 -2.92 -23.57 14.78
C HIS A 286 -2.58 -24.88 15.50
N TYR A 287 -2.17 -25.91 14.75
CA TYR A 287 -1.94 -27.25 15.28
C TYR A 287 -0.51 -27.76 15.11
N ARG A 288 0.34 -27.05 14.35
CA ARG A 288 1.78 -27.31 14.20
C ARG A 288 2.58 -26.08 14.64
N SER A 289 3.74 -25.84 14.04
CA SER A 289 4.70 -24.80 14.45
C SER A 289 4.82 -23.60 13.51
N ALA A 290 4.08 -23.60 12.38
CA ALA A 290 4.13 -22.48 11.45
C ALA A 290 3.54 -21.22 12.10
N ARG A 291 4.11 -20.05 11.78
CA ARG A 291 3.72 -18.80 12.46
C ARG A 291 3.24 -17.75 11.47
N PRO A 292 2.08 -17.13 11.72
CA PRO A 292 1.62 -16.02 10.93
C PRO A 292 2.51 -14.80 11.15
N PHE A 293 2.44 -13.87 10.21
CA PHE A 293 3.20 -12.63 10.25
C PHE A 293 2.41 -11.50 9.59
N ILE A 294 2.85 -10.27 9.83
CA ILE A 294 2.27 -9.08 9.20
C ILE A 294 2.96 -8.85 7.87
N THR A 295 2.18 -8.65 6.82
CA THR A 295 2.67 -8.11 5.54
C THR A 295 2.59 -6.59 5.61
N GLU A 296 3.68 -5.90 5.32
CA GLU A 296 3.72 -4.43 5.27
C GLU A 296 4.08 -3.94 3.87
N MET A 297 3.29 -3.00 3.38
CA MET A 297 3.44 -2.40 2.06
C MET A 297 3.45 -0.88 2.16
N GLU A 298 4.31 -0.23 1.40
CA GLU A 298 4.50 1.22 1.46
C GLU A 298 4.24 1.89 0.11
N ARG A 299 3.60 3.06 0.16
CA ARG A 299 3.39 3.91 -1.00
C ARG A 299 3.58 5.37 -0.65
N GLU A 300 4.46 6.05 -1.38
CA GLU A 300 4.65 7.49 -1.26
C GLU A 300 3.97 8.24 -2.41
N VAL A 301 3.30 9.34 -2.09
CA VAL A 301 2.66 10.25 -3.05
C VAL A 301 3.07 11.68 -2.72
N PHE A 302 3.62 12.41 -3.70
CA PHE A 302 3.93 13.81 -3.51
C PHE A 302 2.67 14.67 -3.47
N LEU A 303 2.62 15.62 -2.55
CA LEU A 303 1.57 16.60 -2.40
C LEU A 303 2.16 18.01 -2.33
N GLY A 304 1.48 18.98 -2.91
CA GLY A 304 1.81 20.38 -2.74
C GLY A 304 0.71 21.30 -3.20
N GLY A 305 0.81 22.56 -2.80
CA GLY A 305 -0.21 23.55 -3.09
C GLY A 305 0.22 24.96 -2.73
N ASN A 306 -0.72 25.88 -2.88
CA ASN A 306 -0.58 27.25 -2.43
C ASN A 306 -1.78 27.59 -1.54
N SER A 307 -1.52 27.99 -0.30
CA SER A 307 -2.56 28.17 0.70
C SER A 307 -3.60 29.25 0.36
N ASP A 308 -3.27 30.18 -0.54
CA ASP A 308 -4.22 31.21 -0.98
C ASP A 308 -5.17 30.72 -2.09
N ARG A 309 -4.87 29.56 -2.68
CA ARG A 309 -5.57 29.02 -3.87
C ARG A 309 -6.24 27.68 -3.64
N ASP A 310 -5.97 27.04 -2.51
CA ASP A 310 -6.50 25.72 -2.20
C ASP A 310 -7.96 25.80 -1.76
#